data_AF-A0A076HAC0-F1
#
_entry.id   AF-A0A076HAC0-F1
#
_cell.length_a   1.000
_cell.length_b   1.000
_cell.length_c   1.000
_cell.angle_alpha   90.00
_cell.angle_beta   90.00
_cell.angle_gamma   90.00
#
_symmetry.space_group_name_H-M   'P 1'
#
loop_
_entity.id
_entity.type
_entity.pdbx_description
1 polymer ?
#
loop_
_entity_poly.entity_id
_entity_poly.type
_entity_poly.pdbx_seq_one_letter_code
_entity_poly.pdbx_strand_id
1 'polypeptide(L)'
;MQNDFDYSASISFMDVRENLPSVDPENLSPQDVLDILLHLFRQKPGFLDLGHEMNNRETGWVNGYLFRLKHDGPEAFVVETVGSSVDKMAALRQQQQQQ
;
A
#
# COMPACT_ATOMS: atom_id res chain seq x y z
N MET A 1 2.41 -10.59 -21.43
CA MET A 1 2.63 -10.13 -20.05
C MET A 1 1.63 -9.02 -19.84
N GLN A 2 0.66 -9.24 -18.94
CA GLN A 2 -0.26 -8.16 -18.57
C GLN A 2 0.63 -7.08 -17.97
N ASN A 3 0.60 -5.85 -18.50
CA ASN A 3 1.39 -4.77 -17.92
C ASN A 3 0.83 -4.52 -16.53
N ASP A 4 1.45 -5.13 -15.52
CA ASP A 4 1.11 -4.89 -14.12
C ASP A 4 1.23 -3.38 -13.88
N PHE A 5 0.18 -2.79 -13.31
CA PHE A 5 0.15 -1.37 -13.01
C PHE A 5 1.34 -1.01 -12.11
N ASP A 6 2.03 0.08 -12.42
CA ASP A 6 3.19 0.51 -11.64
C ASP A 6 2.73 1.17 -10.33
N TYR A 7 2.80 0.42 -9.24
CA TYR A 7 2.51 0.91 -7.88
C TYR A 7 3.69 1.57 -7.17
N SER A 8 4.85 1.77 -7.84
CA SER A 8 5.96 2.48 -7.20
C SER A 8 5.61 3.95 -6.96
N ALA A 9 5.82 4.44 -5.75
CA ALA A 9 5.58 5.84 -5.43
C ALA A 9 6.37 6.24 -4.18
N SER A 10 6.59 7.52 -4.00
CA SER A 10 7.17 8.09 -2.78
C SER A 10 6.45 9.37 -2.42
N ILE A 11 6.50 9.72 -1.14
CA ILE A 11 5.89 10.94 -0.60
C ILE A 11 6.72 11.45 0.58
N SER A 12 6.98 12.76 0.62
CA SER A 12 7.66 13.37 1.78
C SER A 12 6.67 13.59 2.93
N PHE A 13 7.17 13.74 4.15
CA PHE A 13 6.31 14.05 5.31
C PHE A 13 5.64 15.42 5.15
N MET A 14 6.30 16.35 4.46
CA MET A 14 5.72 17.65 4.10
C MET A 14 4.52 17.47 3.19
N ASP A 15 4.67 16.68 2.11
CA ASP A 15 3.56 16.39 1.18
C ASP A 15 2.41 15.64 1.86
N VAL A 16 2.70 14.72 2.79
CA VAL A 16 1.66 14.06 3.61
C VAL A 16 0.86 15.10 4.38
N ARG A 17 1.53 16.00 5.12
CA ARG A 17 0.85 17.02 5.93
C ARG A 17 0.08 18.04 5.08
N GLU A 18 0.56 18.36 3.89
CA GLU A 18 -0.09 19.29 2.97
C GLU A 18 -1.33 18.69 2.31
N ASN A 19 -1.26 17.42 1.88
CA ASN A 19 -2.31 16.79 1.09
C ASN A 19 -3.28 15.93 1.93
N LEU A 20 -2.84 15.47 3.10
CA LEU A 20 -3.57 14.61 4.02
C LEU A 20 -3.45 15.18 5.46
N PRO A 21 -4.08 16.34 5.74
CA PRO A 21 -3.86 17.08 6.99
C PRO A 21 -4.31 16.35 8.27
N SER A 22 -5.10 15.28 8.14
CA SER A 22 -5.49 14.40 9.26
C SER A 22 -4.46 13.32 9.58
N VAL A 23 -3.47 13.11 8.71
CA VAL A 23 -2.46 12.06 8.85
C VAL A 23 -1.21 12.63 9.51
N ASP A 24 -0.79 11.98 10.59
CA ASP A 24 0.51 12.22 11.22
C ASP A 24 1.55 11.24 10.65
N PRO A 25 2.49 11.69 9.80
CA PRO A 25 3.49 10.81 9.21
C PRO A 25 4.46 10.20 10.23
N GLU A 26 4.54 10.76 11.45
CA GLU A 26 5.39 10.23 12.52
C GLU A 26 4.68 9.13 13.33
N ASN A 27 3.36 9.03 13.24
CA ASN A 27 2.55 8.08 13.99
C ASN A 27 1.38 7.57 13.17
N LEU A 28 1.70 6.75 12.16
CA LEU A 28 0.71 6.21 11.23
C LEU A 28 -0.18 5.16 11.91
N SER A 29 -1.48 5.37 11.84
CA SER A 29 -2.46 4.32 12.02
C SER A 29 -2.58 3.46 10.76
N PRO A 30 -3.22 2.29 10.85
CA PRO A 30 -3.44 1.44 9.67
C PRO A 30 -4.28 2.14 8.58
N GLN A 31 -5.20 3.01 9.00
CA GLN A 31 -6.03 3.80 8.08
C GLN A 31 -5.17 4.84 7.36
N ASP A 32 -4.26 5.50 8.07
CA ASP A 32 -3.36 6.50 7.49
C ASP A 32 -2.46 5.89 6.42
N VAL A 33 -1.94 4.68 6.66
CA VAL A 33 -1.16 3.93 5.64
C VAL A 33 -1.99 3.75 4.38
N LEU A 34 -3.25 3.32 4.51
CA LEU A 34 -4.13 3.11 3.37
C LEU A 34 -4.47 4.43 2.65
N ASP A 35 -4.73 5.50 3.39
CA ASP A 35 -5.07 6.81 2.83
C ASP A 35 -3.91 7.39 2.03
N ILE A 36 -2.66 7.28 2.53
CA ILE A 36 -1.45 7.66 1.80
C ILE A 36 -1.29 6.82 0.53
N LEU A 37 -1.46 5.51 0.59
CA LEU A 37 -1.34 4.62 -0.58
C LEU A 37 -2.36 4.99 -1.66
N LEU A 38 -3.63 5.19 -1.28
CA LEU A 38 -4.69 5.59 -2.21
C LEU A 38 -4.43 6.98 -2.80
N HIS A 39 -3.95 7.93 -1.98
CA HIS A 39 -3.57 9.25 -2.46
C HIS A 39 -2.50 9.16 -3.55
N LEU A 40 -1.43 8.38 -3.31
CA LEU A 40 -0.34 8.20 -4.27
C LEU A 40 -0.81 7.54 -5.56
N PHE A 41 -1.59 6.46 -5.47
CA PHE A 41 -2.01 5.73 -6.65
C PHE A 41 -3.02 6.50 -7.50
N ARG A 42 -3.90 7.30 -6.87
CA ARG A 42 -4.85 8.16 -7.61
C ARG A 42 -4.18 9.23 -8.47
N GLN A 43 -2.94 9.60 -8.18
CA GLN A 43 -2.17 10.53 -9.01
C GLN A 43 -1.60 9.88 -10.28
N LYS A 44 -1.54 8.54 -10.33
CA LYS A 44 -0.89 7.81 -11.41
C LYS A 44 -1.89 7.56 -12.55
N PRO A 45 -1.53 7.90 -13.81
CA PRO A 45 -2.41 7.66 -14.96
C PRO A 45 -2.78 6.19 -15.09
N GLY A 46 -4.09 5.93 -15.26
CA GLY A 46 -4.61 4.56 -15.43
C GLY A 46 -4.84 3.78 -14.15
N PHE A 47 -4.65 4.39 -12.97
CA PHE A 47 -5.09 3.77 -11.72
C PHE A 47 -6.62 3.65 -11.69
N LEU A 48 -7.12 2.45 -11.42
CA LEU A 48 -8.53 2.17 -11.21
C LEU A 48 -8.70 1.65 -9.79
N ASP A 49 -9.52 2.32 -8.98
CA ASP A 49 -9.84 1.87 -7.62
C ASP A 49 -10.88 0.75 -7.71
N LEU A 50 -10.43 -0.50 -7.58
CA LEU A 50 -11.24 -1.73 -7.61
C LEU A 50 -11.56 -2.25 -6.20
N GLY A 51 -11.12 -1.54 -5.16
CA GLY A 51 -11.35 -1.88 -3.76
C GLY A 51 -10.07 -1.96 -2.92
N HIS A 52 -10.25 -1.82 -1.61
CA HIS A 52 -9.16 -1.77 -0.64
C HIS A 52 -9.60 -2.22 0.75
N GLU A 53 -8.65 -2.70 1.56
CA GLU A 53 -8.88 -3.14 2.94
C GLU A 53 -7.69 -2.80 3.86
N MET A 54 -7.97 -2.42 5.11
CA MET A 54 -6.99 -2.04 6.13
C MET A 54 -6.47 -3.25 6.95
N ASN A 55 -6.29 -4.39 6.29
CA ASN A 55 -6.04 -5.66 6.98
C ASN A 55 -4.57 -5.87 7.39
N ASN A 56 -3.99 -4.99 8.22
CA ASN A 56 -2.74 -5.14 9.01
C ASN A 56 -2.44 -3.81 9.73
N ARG A 57 -1.63 -3.83 10.79
CA ARG A 57 -1.18 -2.59 11.44
C ARG A 57 -0.28 -1.69 10.58
N GLU A 58 0.47 -2.28 9.64
CA GLU A 58 1.52 -1.59 8.87
C GLU A 58 1.32 -1.63 7.34
N THR A 59 0.23 -2.24 6.87
CA THR A 59 0.02 -2.48 5.44
C THR A 59 -1.44 -2.27 5.03
N GLY A 60 -1.64 -1.68 3.85
CA GLY A 60 -2.96 -1.56 3.21
C GLY A 60 -3.09 -2.50 2.02
N TRP A 61 -4.23 -3.20 1.91
CA TRP A 61 -4.58 -3.96 0.71
C TRP A 61 -5.22 -3.03 -0.31
N VAL A 62 -4.67 -2.90 -1.51
CA VAL A 62 -5.26 -2.13 -2.61
C VAL A 62 -5.28 -2.98 -3.87
N ASN A 63 -6.45 -3.10 -4.50
CA ASN A 63 -6.62 -3.79 -5.79
C ASN A 63 -6.04 -5.21 -5.87
N GLY A 64 -6.10 -5.97 -4.78
CA GLY A 64 -5.52 -7.31 -4.77
C GLY A 64 -4.05 -7.38 -4.33
N TYR A 65 -3.38 -6.26 -4.03
CA TYR A 65 -1.98 -6.23 -3.59
C TYR A 65 -1.79 -5.61 -2.20
N LEU A 66 -0.91 -6.21 -1.42
CA LEU A 66 -0.53 -5.71 -0.10
C LEU A 66 0.63 -4.73 -0.24
N PHE A 67 0.43 -3.51 0.24
CA PHE A 67 1.43 -2.46 0.20
C PHE A 67 1.79 -1.97 1.61
N ARG A 68 3.07 -1.61 1.78
CA ARG A 68 3.64 -1.00 2.97
C ARG A 68 4.24 0.35 2.62
N LEU A 69 4.21 1.30 3.54
CA LEU A 69 5.05 2.48 3.51
C LEU A 69 6.36 2.17 4.23
N LYS A 70 7.48 2.29 3.52
CA LYS A 70 8.82 2.11 4.05
C LYS A 70 9.49 3.47 4.12
N HIS A 71 10.20 3.77 5.21
CA HIS A 71 10.98 5.00 5.28
C HIS A 71 12.06 5.03 4.18
N ASP A 72 12.13 6.15 3.46
CA ASP A 72 13.16 6.47 2.48
C ASP A 72 13.91 7.73 2.93
N GLY A 73 14.78 7.54 3.92
CA GLY A 73 15.40 8.66 4.64
C GLY A 73 14.57 9.15 5.84
N PRO A 74 14.96 10.29 6.44
CA PRO A 74 14.41 10.74 7.72
C PRO A 74 12.95 11.23 7.64
N GLU A 75 12.52 11.78 6.49
CA GLU A 75 11.22 12.45 6.35
C GLU A 75 10.50 12.11 5.03
N ALA A 76 10.61 10.87 4.57
CA ALA A 76 9.89 10.40 3.40
C ALA A 76 9.52 8.92 3.49
N PHE A 77 8.46 8.57 2.77
CA PHE A 77 8.03 7.19 2.55
C PHE A 77 8.20 6.80 1.08
N VAL A 78 8.52 5.53 0.86
CA VAL A 78 8.41 4.84 -0.43
C VAL A 78 7.42 3.69 -0.29
N VAL A 79 6.64 3.45 -1.34
CA VAL A 79 5.72 2.31 -1.43
C VAL A 79 6.51 1.04 -1.72
N GLU A 80 6.27 0.03 -0.90
CA GLU A 80 6.79 -1.31 -1.07
C GLU A 80 5.65 -2.31 -1.28
N THR A 81 5.75 -3.14 -2.32
CA THR A 81 4.81 -4.26 -2.52
C THR A 81 5.27 -5.44 -1.67
N VAL A 82 4.41 -5.88 -0.75
CA VAL A 82 4.69 -6.96 0.20
C VAL A 82 4.13 -8.31 -0.29
N GLY A 83 3.09 -8.29 -1.12
CA GLY A 83 2.54 -9.50 -1.74
C GLY A 83 1.24 -9.25 -2.49
N SER A 84 0.63 -10.32 -3.02
CA SER A 84 -0.63 -10.27 -3.78
C SER A 84 -1.67 -11.27 -3.27
N SER A 85 -2.92 -11.10 -3.70
CA SER A 85 -4.04 -12.01 -3.46
C SER A 85 -3.76 -13.40 -4.05
N VAL A 86 -3.00 -13.46 -5.16
CA VAL A 86 -2.51 -14.71 -5.75
C VAL A 86 -1.51 -15.40 -4.83
N ASP A 87 -0.59 -14.64 -4.22
CA ASP A 87 0.38 -15.18 -3.25
C ASP A 87 -0.32 -15.72 -2.00
N LYS A 88 -1.34 -15.00 -1.51
CA LYS A 88 -2.15 -15.44 -0.37
C LYS A 88 -2.92 -16.72 -0.68
N MET A 89 -3.53 -16.82 -1.86
CA MET A 89 -4.20 -18.04 -2.34
C MET A 89 -3.23 -19.20 -2.62
N ALA A 90 -2.00 -18.92 -3.05
CA ALA A 90 -0.95 -19.91 -3.21
C ALA A 90 -0.48 -20.46 -1.85
N ALA A 91 -0.24 -19.58 -0.88
CA ALA A 91 0.16 -19.96 0.48
C ALA A 91 -0.93 -20.79 1.19
N LEU A 92 -2.20 -20.38 1.08
CA LEU A 92 -3.34 -21.13 1.65
C LEU A 92 -3.47 -22.54 1.04
N ARG A 93 -3.29 -22.67 -0.28
CA ARG A 93 -3.29 -23.97 -0.95
C ARG A 93 -2.15 -24.87 -0.48
N GLN A 94 -0.96 -24.32 -0.24
CA GLN A 94 0.17 -25.09 0.31
C GLN A 94 -0.08 -25.56 1.75
N GLN A 95 -0.71 -24.74 2.59
CA GLN A 95 -1.05 -25.13 3.96
C GLN A 95 -2.11 -26.24 4.01
N GLN A 96 -3.10 -26.22 3.10
CA GLN A 96 -4.13 -27.27 3.02
C GLN A 96 -3.61 -28.60 2.45
N GLN A 97 -2.52 -28.60 1.68
CA GLN A 97 -1.89 -29.82 1.16
C GLN A 97 -0.92 -30.48 2.16
N GLN A 98 -0.58 -29.79 3.24
CA GLN A 98 0.28 -30.30 4.32
C GLN A 98 -0.53 -30.84 5.52
N GLN A 99 -1.86 -30.84 5.41
CA GLN A 99 -2.80 -31.46 6.36
C GLN A 99 -3.45 -32.69 5.71
#